data_AF-A0A7W1KUK9-F1
#
_entry.id   AF-A0A7W1KUK9-F1
#
_cell.length_a   1.000
_cell.length_b   1.000
_cell.length_c   1.000
_cell.angle_alpha   90.00
_cell.angle_beta   90.00
_cell.angle_gamma   90.00
#
_symmetry.space_group_name_H-M   'P 1'
#
loop_
_entity.id
_entity.type
_entity.pdbx_description
1 polymer ?
#
loop_
_entity_poly.entity_id
_entity_poly.type
_entity_poly.pdbx_seq_one_letter_code
_entity_poly.pdbx_strand_id
1 'polypeptide(L)'
;MPTARELTGLSQRRLAARLGTSQPTIATIESGNRTPTIRTLMRIAGATGFELVIGLRSPGAASPKTLGALVKSDDDGLADYIPMRATSPFEGPPDR
;
A
#
# COMPACT_ATOMS: atom_id res chain seq x y z
N MET A 1 -5.25 -15.15 3.06
CA MET A 1 -5.50 -13.79 3.57
C MET A 1 -6.45 -13.11 2.60
N PRO A 2 -7.53 -12.46 3.07
CA PRO A 2 -8.44 -11.73 2.20
C PRO A 2 -7.73 -10.56 1.53
N THR A 3 -8.09 -10.27 0.28
CA THR A 3 -7.61 -9.10 -0.46
C THR A 3 -8.22 -7.80 0.09
N ALA A 4 -7.60 -6.65 -0.18
CA ALA A 4 -8.13 -5.34 0.22
C ALA A 4 -9.57 -5.10 -0.27
N ARG A 5 -9.94 -5.63 -1.45
CA ARG A 5 -11.33 -5.56 -1.94
C ARG A 5 -12.28 -6.44 -1.13
N GLU A 6 -11.82 -7.60 -0.65
CA GLU A 6 -12.67 -8.51 0.14
C GLU A 6 -12.99 -7.93 1.50
N LEU A 7 -12.02 -7.25 2.12
CA LEU A 7 -12.22 -6.53 3.39
C LEU A 7 -13.26 -5.40 3.29
N THR A 8 -13.54 -4.92 2.08
CA THR A 8 -14.45 -3.79 1.80
C THR A 8 -15.71 -4.21 1.03
N GLY A 9 -15.93 -5.52 0.86
CA GLY A 9 -17.09 -6.06 0.14
C GLY A 9 -17.11 -5.76 -1.37
N LEU A 10 -15.95 -5.40 -1.95
CA LEU A 10 -15.82 -5.11 -3.38
C LEU A 10 -15.54 -6.37 -4.19
N SER A 11 -16.27 -6.53 -5.30
CA SER A 11 -15.96 -7.52 -6.33
C SER A 11 -14.79 -7.06 -7.21
N GLN A 12 -14.10 -7.99 -7.87
CA GLN A 12 -13.02 -7.66 -8.82
C GLN A 12 -13.50 -6.71 -9.92
N ARG A 13 -14.74 -6.87 -10.41
CA ARG A 13 -15.34 -5.97 -11.41
C ARG A 13 -15.52 -4.55 -10.88
N ARG A 14 -16.01 -4.39 -9.64
CA ARG A 14 -16.17 -3.06 -9.02
C ARG A 14 -14.82 -2.39 -8.77
N LEU A 15 -13.83 -3.15 -8.30
CA LEU A 15 -12.47 -2.63 -8.15
C LEU A 15 -11.88 -2.20 -9.50
N ALA A 16 -12.01 -3.05 -10.53
CA ALA A 16 -11.53 -2.75 -11.87
C ALA A 16 -12.15 -1.46 -12.43
N ALA A 17 -13.47 -1.27 -12.26
CA ALA A 17 -14.18 -0.06 -12.65
C ALA A 17 -13.65 1.18 -11.91
N ARG A 18 -13.46 1.11 -10.58
CA ARG A 18 -12.84 2.21 -9.80
C ARG A 18 -11.43 2.55 -10.27
N LEU A 19 -10.69 1.56 -10.75
CA LEU A 19 -9.31 1.71 -11.21
C LEU A 19 -9.20 2.03 -12.71
N GLY A 20 -10.30 2.13 -13.45
CA GLY A 20 -10.28 2.34 -14.90
C GLY A 20 -9.50 1.24 -15.64
N THR A 21 -9.61 -0.01 -15.18
CA THR A 21 -8.95 -1.17 -15.79
C THR A 21 -9.94 -2.32 -15.97
N SER A 22 -9.48 -3.44 -16.53
CA SER A 22 -10.32 -4.62 -16.77
C SER A 22 -10.31 -5.59 -15.58
N GLN A 23 -11.39 -6.33 -15.38
CA GLN A 23 -11.44 -7.39 -14.36
C GLN A 23 -10.36 -8.48 -14.54
N PRO A 24 -10.04 -8.94 -15.77
CA PRO A 24 -8.92 -9.87 -15.98
C PRO A 24 -7.57 -9.32 -15.52
N THR A 25 -7.35 -8.01 -15.67
CA THR A 25 -6.13 -7.35 -15.15
C THR A 25 -6.06 -7.45 -13.63
N ILE A 26 -7.17 -7.21 -12.93
CA ILE A 26 -7.24 -7.37 -11.47
C ILE A 26 -7.02 -8.83 -11.07
N ALA A 27 -7.65 -9.78 -11.76
CA ALA A 27 -7.48 -11.21 -11.47
C ALA A 27 -6.03 -11.67 -11.62
N THR A 28 -5.32 -11.18 -12.64
CA THR A 28 -3.90 -11.52 -12.88
C THR A 28 -2.97 -10.94 -11.81
N ILE A 29 -3.29 -9.74 -11.29
CA ILE A 29 -2.58 -9.13 -10.17
C ILE A 29 -2.82 -9.96 -8.89
N GLU A 30 -4.07 -10.30 -8.60
CA GLU A 30 -4.44 -11.06 -7.40
C GLU A 30 -3.89 -12.50 -7.41
N SER A 31 -3.76 -13.11 -8.59
CA SER A 31 -3.18 -14.46 -8.72
C SER A 31 -1.65 -14.47 -8.68
N GLY A 32 -0.99 -13.30 -8.67
CA GLY A 32 0.47 -13.19 -8.72
C GLY A 32 1.09 -13.45 -10.10
N ASN A 33 0.27 -13.66 -11.15
CA ASN A 33 0.76 -13.89 -12.51
C ASN A 33 1.36 -12.62 -13.14
N ARG A 34 1.06 -11.45 -12.57
CA ARG A 34 1.64 -10.17 -12.97
C ARG A 34 2.08 -9.38 -11.75
N THR A 35 3.35 -9.01 -11.70
CA THR A 35 3.88 -8.10 -10.68
C THR A 35 3.37 -6.68 -10.93
N PRO A 36 2.54 -6.11 -10.04
CA PRO A 36 2.08 -4.72 -10.17
C PRO A 36 3.20 -3.74 -9.82
N THR A 37 3.16 -2.54 -10.39
CA THR A 37 4.03 -1.44 -9.95
C THR A 37 3.58 -0.89 -8.60
N ILE A 38 4.48 -0.22 -7.86
CA ILE A 38 4.13 0.50 -6.61
C ILE A 38 2.96 1.46 -6.85
N ARG A 39 2.98 2.19 -7.97
CA ARG A 39 1.86 3.06 -8.38
C ARG A 39 0.54 2.32 -8.50
N THR A 40 0.55 1.10 -9.05
CA THR A 40 -0.67 0.27 -9.14
C THR A 40 -1.15 -0.16 -7.76
N LEU A 41 -0.24 -0.56 -6.88
CA LEU A 41 -0.57 -0.93 -5.49
C LEU A 41 -1.17 0.24 -4.72
N MET A 42 -0.61 1.44 -4.83
CA MET A 42 -1.17 2.66 -4.21
C MET A 42 -2.57 2.97 -4.72
N ARG A 43 -2.81 2.83 -6.03
CA ARG A 43 -4.15 3.04 -6.60
C ARG A 43 -5.15 2.02 -6.06
N ILE A 44 -4.76 0.75 -5.94
CA ILE A 44 -5.61 -0.31 -5.36
C ILE A 44 -5.94 0.03 -3.90
N ALA A 45 -4.93 0.39 -3.10
CA ALA A 45 -5.10 0.79 -1.71
C ALA A 45 -6.08 1.97 -1.60
N GLY A 46 -5.85 3.06 -2.34
CA GLY A 46 -6.75 4.22 -2.34
C GLY A 46 -8.18 3.89 -2.80
N ALA A 47 -8.34 3.07 -3.85
CA ALA A 47 -9.67 2.66 -4.34
C ALA A 47 -10.45 1.77 -3.35
N THR A 48 -9.75 1.17 -2.39
CA THR A 48 -10.30 0.32 -1.32
C THR A 48 -10.30 1.02 0.04
N GLY A 49 -9.85 2.27 0.15
CA GLY A 49 -9.82 3.00 1.42
C GLY A 49 -8.71 2.56 2.38
N PHE A 50 -7.66 1.93 1.87
CA PHE A 50 -6.47 1.56 2.63
C PHE A 50 -5.25 2.39 2.21
N GLU A 51 -4.21 2.37 3.04
CA GLU A 51 -2.90 2.92 2.73
C GLU A 51 -1.93 1.80 2.33
N LEU A 52 -0.97 2.12 1.46
CA LEU A 52 0.09 1.17 1.10
C LEU A 52 1.21 1.24 2.14
N VAL A 53 1.36 0.18 2.92
CA VAL A 53 2.40 0.05 3.94
C VAL A 53 3.56 -0.79 3.41
N ILE A 54 4.78 -0.30 3.61
CA ILE A 54 6.03 -0.99 3.25
C ILE A 54 6.69 -1.51 4.52
N GLY A 55 7.20 -2.74 4.45
CA GLY A 55 7.89 -3.41 5.55
C GLY A 55 9.00 -4.33 5.06
N LEU A 56 9.87 -4.70 5.98
CA LEU A 56 10.95 -5.67 5.76
C LEU A 56 10.68 -6.94 6.53
N ARG A 57 11.11 -8.08 6.00
CA ARG A 57 11.01 -9.36 6.69
C ARG A 57 12.28 -10.14 6.47
N SER A 58 12.86 -10.66 7.55
CA SER A 58 13.95 -11.64 7.44
C SER A 58 13.44 -12.94 6.82
N PRO A 59 14.24 -13.67 6.02
CA PRO A 59 13.86 -14.99 5.54
C PRO A 59 13.40 -15.90 6.69
N GLY A 60 12.25 -16.54 6.56
CA GLY A 60 11.67 -17.42 7.58
C GLY A 60 10.94 -16.72 8.74
N ALA A 61 10.96 -15.40 8.86
CA ALA A 61 10.20 -14.71 9.89
C ALA A 61 8.68 -14.78 9.63
N ALA A 62 7.88 -14.92 10.70
CA ALA A 62 6.43 -15.06 10.58
C ALA A 62 5.73 -13.75 10.14
N SER A 63 6.24 -12.59 10.56
CA SER A 63 5.65 -11.28 10.28
C SER A 63 6.70 -10.27 9.79
N PRO A 64 6.32 -9.35 8.88
CA PRO A 64 7.18 -8.23 8.50
C PRO A 64 7.27 -7.17 9.61
N LYS A 65 8.42 -6.50 9.70
CA LYS A 65 8.58 -5.23 10.41
C LYS A 65 8.16 -4.10 9.48
N THR A 66 7.08 -3.43 9.82
CA THR A 66 6.60 -2.23 9.10
C THR A 66 7.60 -1.09 9.24
N LEU A 67 7.89 -0.40 8.13
CA LEU A 67 8.77 0.75 8.10
C LEU A 67 7.98 2.07 7.98
N GLY A 68 6.96 2.11 7.12
CA GLY A 68 6.22 3.34 6.80
C GLY A 68 5.14 3.14 5.75
N ALA A 69 4.39 4.21 5.49
CA ALA A 69 3.35 4.26 4.45
C ALA A 69 3.81 5.08 3.25
N LEU A 70 3.32 4.71 2.07
CA LEU A 70 3.44 5.52 0.86
C LEU A 70 2.14 6.29 0.67
N VAL A 71 2.23 7.61 0.72
CA VAL A 71 1.13 8.55 0.51
C VAL A 71 1.34 9.24 -0.83
N LYS A 72 0.27 9.40 -1.61
CA LYS A 72 0.34 10.12 -2.88
C LYS A 72 0.65 11.59 -2.59
N SER A 73 1.74 12.11 -3.15
CA SER A 73 2.00 13.55 -3.18
C SER A 73 1.31 14.16 -4.40
N ASP A 74 0.62 15.28 -4.20
CA ASP A 74 -0.02 16.02 -5.29
C ASP A 74 0.94 17.02 -5.97
N ASP A 75 2.13 17.24 -5.39
CA ASP A 75 3.04 18.33 -5.77
C ASP A 75 4.04 17.94 -6.87
N ASP A 76 4.52 16.70 -6.88
CA ASP A 76 5.63 16.26 -7.75
C ASP A 76 5.34 14.96 -8.55
N GLY A 77 4.16 14.38 -8.37
CA GLY A 77 3.78 13.10 -8.98
C GLY A 77 4.53 11.89 -8.42
N LEU A 78 5.29 12.07 -7.33
CA LEU A 78 5.91 11.01 -6.55
C LEU A 78 5.00 10.59 -5.38
N ALA A 79 5.47 9.62 -4.61
CA ALA A 79 4.84 9.21 -3.36
C ALA A 79 5.75 9.63 -2.21
N ASP A 80 5.17 10.32 -1.24
CA ASP A 80 5.83 10.62 0.02
C ASP A 80 5.91 9.35 0.85
N TYR A 81 7.09 9.07 1.37
CA TYR A 81 7.29 8.01 2.33
C TYR A 81 7.18 8.57 3.74
N ILE A 82 6.10 8.21 4.44
CA ILE A 82 5.86 8.60 5.82
C ILE A 82 6.35 7.48 6.74
N PRO A 83 7.46 7.66 7.49
CA PRO A 83 7.95 6.62 8.39
C PRO A 83 6.95 6.37 9.51
N MET A 84 6.64 5.10 9.78
CA MET A 84 5.78 4.68 10.90
C MET A 84 6.57 4.53 12.21
N ARG A 85 7.76 5.12 12.30
CA ARG A 85 8.54 5.14 13.54
C ARG A 85 7.91 6.12 14.53
N ALA A 86 7.86 5.72 15.79
CA ALA A 86 7.75 6.65 16.91
C ALA A 86 8.96 7.62 16.85
N THR A 87 8.72 8.88 17.21
CA THR A 87 9.72 9.94 17.43
C THR A 87 11.07 9.38 17.88
N SER A 88 12.13 9.85 17.25
CA SER A 88 13.48 9.38 17.53
C SER A 88 13.84 9.62 19.00
N PRO A 89 14.47 8.67 19.71
CA PRO A 89 15.06 8.95 21.02
C PRO A 89 16.21 9.97 20.96
N PHE A 90 16.62 10.40 19.76
CA PHE A 90 17.63 11.43 19.51
C PHE A 90 17.04 12.81 19.15
N GLU A 91 15.71 12.95 19.07
CA GLU A 91 15.10 14.29 19.14
C GLU A 91 15.16 14.73 20.61
N GLY A 92 16.22 15.47 20.94
CA GLY A 92 16.31 16.15 22.24
C GLY A 92 15.09 17.06 22.45
N PRO A 93 14.74 17.39 23.71
CA PRO A 93 13.65 18.32 23.98
C PRO A 93 13.89 19.63 23.21
N PRO A 94 12.82 20.29 22.71
CA PRO A 94 12.97 21.57 22.02
C PRO A 94 13.73 22.54 22.94
N ASP A 95 14.74 23.21 22.39
CA ASP A 95 15.52 24.21 23.12
C ASP A 95 14.55 25.20 23.77
N ARG A 96 14.65 25.29 25.11
CA ARG A 96 13.85 26.21 25.93
C ARG A 96 14.39 27.63 25.87
#